data_AF-A0A6P1P0V0-F1
#
_entry.id   AF-A0A6P1P0V0-F1
#
_cell.length_a   1.000
_cell.length_b   1.000
_cell.length_c   1.000
_cell.angle_alpha   90.00
_cell.angle_beta   90.00
_cell.angle_gamma   90.00
#
_symmetry.space_group_name_H-M   'P 1'
#
loop_
_entity.id
_entity.type
_entity.pdbx_description
1 polymer ?
#
loop_
_entity_poly.entity_id
_entity_poly.type
_entity_poly.pdbx_seq_one_letter_code
_entity_poly.pdbx_strand_id
1 'polypeptide(L)'
;MVEQLQVISRKEKILAFIHDYYVGYGKYVTAMRIFAGPIMLLGGLVMDDASKIKWAVILYAIYYILKPFLWFLFRLSQYKTEEIAVTVTEEALIVQDSLNNESKIVWNTFQEIKEQTFYFLFIISSTQRIRIPKRILTEAQMQEFRRRSVVAS
;
A
#
# COMPACT_ATOMS: atom_id res chain seq x y z
N MET A 1 -24.65 -14.47 10.43
CA MET A 1 -24.61 -13.11 11.02
C MET A 1 -24.17 -12.17 9.92
N VAL A 2 -24.96 -11.15 9.60
CA VAL A 2 -24.52 -10.10 8.66
C VAL A 2 -23.54 -9.22 9.43
N GLU A 3 -22.27 -9.26 9.06
CA GLU A 3 -21.28 -8.38 9.67
C GLU A 3 -21.60 -6.92 9.30
N GLN A 4 -21.40 -6.02 10.27
CA GLN A 4 -21.67 -4.60 10.06
C GLN A 4 -20.70 -4.03 9.04
N LEU A 5 -21.22 -3.27 8.07
CA LEU A 5 -20.41 -2.50 7.14
C LEU A 5 -19.51 -1.54 7.92
N GLN A 6 -18.21 -1.59 7.61
CA GLN A 6 -17.20 -0.72 8.19
C GLN A 6 -16.68 0.23 7.13
N VAL A 7 -16.66 1.52 7.45
CA VAL A 7 -16.15 2.56 6.55
C VAL A 7 -14.63 2.52 6.55
N ILE A 8 -13.99 2.34 5.40
CA ILE A 8 -12.56 2.60 5.18
C ILE A 8 -12.41 3.97 4.56
N SER A 9 -11.77 4.88 5.29
CA SER A 9 -11.61 6.26 4.85
C SER A 9 -10.52 6.41 3.79
N ARG A 10 -10.68 7.41 2.92
CA ARG A 10 -9.64 7.86 1.98
C ARG A 10 -8.28 8.07 2.65
N LYS A 11 -8.27 8.69 3.85
CA LYS A 11 -7.03 9.00 4.58
C LYS A 11 -6.24 7.74 4.92
N GLU A 12 -6.91 6.67 5.30
CA GLU A 12 -6.25 5.41 5.68
C GLU A 12 -5.68 4.69 4.47
N LYS A 13 -6.41 4.69 3.35
CA LYS A 13 -5.89 4.13 2.09
C LYS A 13 -4.63 4.86 1.64
N ILE A 14 -4.61 6.19 1.78
CA ILE A 14 -3.43 7.02 1.49
C ILE A 14 -2.28 6.70 2.43
N LEU A 15 -2.55 6.63 3.74
CA LEU A 15 -1.52 6.31 4.73
C LEU A 15 -0.91 4.94 4.48
N ALA A 16 -1.74 3.94 4.18
CA ALA A 16 -1.28 2.60 3.85
C ALA A 16 -0.46 2.57 2.55
N PHE A 17 -0.84 3.36 1.53
CA PHE A 17 -0.05 3.52 0.32
C PHE A 17 1.31 4.16 0.59
N ILE A 18 1.37 5.26 1.35
CA ILE A 18 2.62 5.94 1.70
C ILE A 18 3.53 4.97 2.48
N HIS A 19 2.95 4.25 3.45
CA HIS A 19 3.68 3.26 4.22
C HIS A 19 4.25 2.14 3.35
N ASP A 20 3.45 1.56 2.45
CA ASP A 20 3.95 0.56 1.50
C ASP A 20 5.01 1.13 0.55
N TYR A 21 4.85 2.38 0.11
CA TYR A 21 5.79 3.04 -0.80
C TYR A 21 7.12 3.32 -0.12
N TYR A 22 7.16 3.73 1.14
CA TYR A 22 8.44 4.00 1.79
C TYR A 22 9.02 2.77 2.46
N VAL A 23 8.21 1.94 3.12
CA VAL A 23 8.69 0.88 4.03
C VAL A 23 8.51 -0.53 3.46
N GLY A 24 7.54 -0.73 2.55
CA GLY A 24 7.09 -2.07 2.13
C GLY A 24 8.07 -2.91 1.28
N TYR A 25 9.21 -2.35 0.84
CA TYR A 25 10.16 -3.02 -0.05
C TYR A 25 11.55 -3.27 0.60
N GLY A 26 11.65 -3.07 1.91
CA GLY A 26 12.88 -3.29 2.68
C GLY A 26 13.80 -2.07 2.77
N LYS A 27 14.70 -2.12 3.77
CA LYS A 27 15.51 -0.96 4.23
C LYS A 27 16.33 -0.28 3.12
N TYR A 28 16.92 -1.06 2.21
CA TYR A 28 17.74 -0.51 1.11
C TYR A 28 16.89 0.26 0.10
N VAL A 29 15.73 -0.29 -0.27
CA VAL A 29 14.81 0.38 -1.21
C VAL A 29 14.22 1.64 -0.56
N THR A 30 13.89 1.57 0.73
CA THR A 30 13.49 2.74 1.53
C THR A 30 14.54 3.84 1.48
N ALA A 31 15.80 3.51 1.80
CA ALA A 31 16.89 4.46 1.79
C ALA A 31 17.08 5.08 0.40
N MET A 32 17.08 4.27 -0.67
CA MET A 32 17.15 4.79 -2.04
C MET A 32 15.99 5.75 -2.35
N ARG A 33 14.76 5.43 -1.96
CA ARG A 33 13.60 6.30 -2.23
C ARG A 33 13.68 7.65 -1.50
N ILE A 34 14.22 7.67 -0.28
CA ILE A 34 14.34 8.88 0.54
C ILE A 34 15.53 9.74 0.09
N PHE A 35 16.68 9.11 -0.16
CA PHE A 35 17.93 9.85 -0.37
C PHE A 35 18.30 10.07 -1.83
N ALA A 36 17.85 9.23 -2.79
CA ALA A 36 18.27 9.37 -4.18
C ALA A 36 17.86 10.72 -4.77
N GLY A 37 16.61 11.16 -4.55
CA GLY A 37 16.13 12.47 -5.02
C GLY A 37 17.00 13.63 -4.53
N PRO A 38 17.15 13.82 -3.20
CA PRO A 38 18.02 14.85 -2.63
C PRO A 38 19.48 14.78 -3.10
N ILE A 39 20.07 13.58 -3.16
CA ILE A 39 21.46 13.41 -3.62
C ILE A 39 21.60 13.81 -5.09
N MET A 40 20.67 13.40 -5.95
CA MET A 40 20.67 13.80 -7.36
C MET A 40 20.48 15.31 -7.53
N LEU A 41 19.62 15.91 -6.71
CA LEU A 41 19.39 17.35 -6.72
C LEU A 41 20.66 18.13 -6.35
N LEU A 42 21.32 17.73 -5.26
CA LEU A 42 22.60 18.31 -4.84
C LEU A 42 23.68 18.12 -5.92
N GLY A 43 23.76 16.92 -6.50
CA GLY A 43 24.65 16.62 -7.61
C GLY A 43 24.45 17.60 -8.77
N GLY A 44 23.21 17.82 -9.20
CA GLY A 44 22.88 18.79 -10.25
C GLY A 44 23.22 20.23 -9.88
N LEU A 45 23.02 20.65 -8.63
CA LEU A 45 23.31 22.01 -8.18
C LEU A 45 24.82 22.35 -8.20
N VAL A 46 25.68 21.35 -7.95
CA VAL A 46 27.15 21.50 -7.95
C VAL A 46 27.75 21.44 -9.36
N MET A 47 26.97 21.05 -10.38
CA MET A 47 27.42 21.07 -11.77
C MET A 47 27.54 22.50 -12.32
N ASP A 48 28.45 22.65 -13.29
CA ASP A 48 28.67 23.90 -14.01
C ASP A 48 27.40 24.37 -14.74
N ASP A 49 27.14 25.68 -14.67
CA ASP A 49 25.92 26.36 -15.13
C ASP A 49 25.74 26.28 -16.65
N ALA A 50 26.82 26.15 -17.40
CA ALA A 50 26.79 26.05 -18.86
C ALA A 50 26.31 24.68 -19.38
N SER A 51 26.17 23.67 -18.52
CA SER A 51 25.83 22.32 -18.94
C SER A 51 24.32 22.11 -19.05
N LYS A 52 23.81 21.74 -20.24
CA LYS A 52 22.41 21.28 -20.40
C LYS A 52 22.07 20.07 -19.50
N ILE A 53 23.09 19.32 -19.11
CA ILE A 53 23.01 18.15 -18.24
C ILE A 53 22.56 18.55 -16.82
N LYS A 54 23.03 19.69 -16.29
CA LYS A 54 22.62 20.22 -14.97
C LYS A 54 21.10 20.26 -14.81
N TRP A 55 20.43 20.93 -15.74
CA TRP A 55 18.98 21.09 -15.70
C TRP A 55 18.25 19.76 -15.87
N ALA A 56 18.76 18.84 -16.70
CA ALA A 56 18.19 17.51 -16.84
C ALA A 56 18.27 16.71 -15.52
N VAL A 57 19.41 16.78 -14.81
CA VAL A 57 19.59 16.13 -13.50
C VAL A 57 18.65 16.73 -12.45
N ILE A 58 18.55 18.06 -12.38
CA ILE A 58 17.66 18.76 -11.44
C ILE A 58 16.20 18.39 -11.69
N LEU A 59 15.75 18.44 -12.95
CA LEU A 59 14.38 18.06 -13.32
C LEU A 59 14.08 16.60 -12.99
N TYR A 60 15.02 15.70 -13.27
CA TYR A 60 14.84 14.29 -12.96
C TYR A 60 14.83 14.02 -11.44
N ALA A 61 15.64 14.75 -10.67
CA ALA A 61 15.62 14.67 -9.21
C ALA A 61 14.27 15.14 -8.64
N ILE A 62 13.74 16.27 -9.13
CA ILE A 62 12.41 16.77 -8.76
C ILE A 62 11.34 15.74 -9.13
N TYR A 63 11.38 15.18 -10.33
CA TYR A 63 10.47 14.10 -10.75
C TYR A 63 10.53 12.93 -9.78
N TYR A 64 11.72 12.50 -9.37
CA TYR A 64 11.89 11.37 -8.45
C TYR A 64 11.29 11.63 -7.07
N ILE A 65 11.49 12.85 -6.54
CA ILE A 65 10.90 13.30 -5.26
C ILE A 65 9.36 13.38 -5.37
N LEU A 66 8.84 13.91 -6.48
CA LEU A 66 7.40 14.08 -6.68
C LEU A 66 6.69 12.80 -7.13
N LYS A 67 7.41 11.78 -7.58
CA LYS A 67 6.86 10.51 -8.09
C LYS A 67 5.74 9.90 -7.22
N PRO A 68 5.86 9.74 -5.89
CA PRO A 68 4.78 9.20 -5.07
C PRO A 68 3.53 10.09 -5.07
N PHE A 69 3.70 11.41 -5.09
CA PHE A 69 2.60 12.37 -5.18
C PHE A 69 1.92 12.32 -6.54
N LEU A 70 2.69 12.22 -7.62
CA LEU A 70 2.17 12.03 -8.98
C LEU A 70 1.36 10.73 -9.07
N TRP A 71 1.87 9.63 -8.52
CA TRP A 71 1.16 8.34 -8.53
C TRP A 71 -0.18 8.42 -7.78
N PHE A 72 -0.21 9.15 -6.66
CA PHE A 72 -1.44 9.44 -5.94
C PHE A 72 -2.42 10.28 -6.79
N LEU A 73 -1.95 11.35 -7.44
CA LEU A 73 -2.78 12.22 -8.29
C LEU A 73 -3.38 11.46 -9.48
N PHE A 74 -2.62 10.59 -10.13
CA PHE A 74 -3.11 9.82 -11.28
C PHE A 74 -4.02 8.64 -10.90
N ARG A 75 -4.07 8.25 -9.62
CA ARG A 75 -4.87 7.11 -9.14
C ARG A 75 -5.88 7.47 -8.06
N LEU A 76 -6.38 8.71 -8.07
CA LEU A 76 -7.36 9.23 -7.10
C LEU A 76 -8.59 8.33 -6.94
N SER A 77 -9.04 7.68 -8.01
CA SER A 77 -10.19 6.76 -7.99
C SER A 77 -10.01 5.57 -7.06
N GLN A 78 -8.77 5.11 -6.82
CA GLN A 78 -8.46 3.98 -5.94
C GLN A 78 -8.54 4.33 -4.44
N TYR A 79 -8.62 5.62 -4.12
CA TYR A 79 -8.63 6.13 -2.75
C TYR A 79 -10.00 6.64 -2.32
N LYS A 80 -11.07 6.27 -3.02
CA LYS A 80 -12.44 6.60 -2.59
C LYS A 80 -12.73 5.93 -1.25
N THR A 81 -13.49 6.62 -0.40
CA THR A 81 -14.05 6.02 0.81
C THR A 81 -14.97 4.89 0.39
N GLU A 82 -14.81 3.73 1.03
CA GLU A 82 -15.59 2.54 0.74
C GLU A 82 -16.14 1.98 2.04
N GLU A 83 -17.34 1.45 1.99
CA GLU A 83 -17.97 0.71 3.07
C GLU A 83 -17.85 -0.76 2.75
N ILE A 84 -17.14 -1.50 3.59
CA ILE A 84 -16.92 -2.93 3.40
C ILE A 84 -17.21 -3.72 4.68
N ALA A 85 -17.75 -4.91 4.52
CA ALA A 85 -17.76 -5.95 5.55
C ALA A 85 -16.75 -7.03 5.19
N VAL A 86 -16.06 -7.59 6.20
CA VAL A 86 -14.97 -8.53 6.01
C VAL A 86 -15.23 -9.78 6.83
N THR A 87 -15.71 -10.82 6.17
CA THR A 87 -16.02 -12.09 6.81
C THR A 87 -14.87 -13.07 6.59
N VAL A 88 -14.40 -13.66 7.69
CA VAL A 88 -13.29 -14.61 7.69
C VAL A 88 -13.87 -16.01 7.89
N THR A 89 -13.70 -16.87 6.89
CA THR A 89 -14.11 -18.27 6.95
C THR A 89 -12.88 -19.18 6.92
N GLU A 90 -13.06 -20.47 7.20
CA GLU A 90 -11.95 -21.43 7.14
C GLU A 90 -11.33 -21.54 5.74
N GLU A 91 -12.15 -21.38 4.69
CA GLU A 91 -11.76 -21.57 3.28
C GLU A 91 -11.35 -20.28 2.56
N ALA A 92 -11.97 -19.15 2.92
CA ALA A 92 -11.83 -17.90 2.19
C ALA A 92 -11.99 -16.63 3.04
N LEU A 93 -11.45 -15.55 2.50
CA LEU A 93 -11.76 -14.18 2.87
C LEU A 93 -12.91 -13.68 2.01
N ILE A 94 -13.98 -13.23 2.64
CA ILE A 94 -15.14 -12.67 1.95
C ILE A 94 -15.16 -11.17 2.21
N VAL A 95 -15.15 -10.38 1.14
CA VAL A 95 -15.28 -8.92 1.21
C VAL A 95 -16.60 -8.55 0.55
N GLN A 96 -17.47 -7.89 1.29
CA GLN A 96 -18.75 -7.41 0.80
C GLN A 96 -18.77 -5.88 0.79
N ASP A 97 -19.23 -5.27 -0.30
CA ASP A 97 -19.40 -3.81 -0.39
C ASP A 97 -20.81 -3.35 0.04
N SER A 98 -21.03 -2.04 0.09
CA SER A 98 -22.34 -1.46 0.43
C SER A 98 -23.46 -1.71 -0.59
N LEU A 99 -23.13 -2.18 -1.79
CA LEU A 99 -24.09 -2.58 -2.83
C LEU A 99 -24.40 -4.09 -2.77
N ASN A 100 -23.93 -4.79 -1.74
CA ASN A 100 -24.01 -6.23 -1.59
C ASN A 100 -23.27 -7.03 -2.67
N ASN A 101 -22.29 -6.43 -3.36
CA ASN A 101 -21.38 -7.21 -4.18
C ASN A 101 -20.42 -7.97 -3.26
N GLU A 102 -20.28 -9.27 -3.51
CA GLU A 102 -19.43 -10.16 -2.72
C GLU A 102 -18.20 -10.57 -3.53
N SER A 103 -17.02 -10.44 -2.93
CA SER A 103 -15.76 -10.97 -3.44
C SER A 103 -15.24 -12.04 -2.49
N LYS A 104 -15.36 -13.31 -2.88
CA LYS A 104 -14.80 -14.47 -2.17
C LYS A 104 -13.40 -14.78 -2.68
N ILE A 105 -12.41 -14.71 -1.80
CA ILE A 105 -11.00 -14.96 -2.12
C ILE A 105 -10.50 -16.14 -1.28
N VAL A 106 -10.26 -17.28 -1.94
CA VAL A 106 -9.75 -18.50 -1.31
C VAL A 106 -8.35 -18.25 -0.74
N TRP A 107 -8.04 -18.80 0.43
CA TRP A 107 -6.76 -18.55 1.10
C TRP A 107 -5.53 -18.92 0.26
N ASN A 108 -5.61 -19.99 -0.53
CA ASN A 108 -4.53 -20.45 -1.41
C ASN A 108 -4.21 -19.47 -2.56
N THR A 109 -5.06 -18.47 -2.79
CA THR A 109 -4.82 -17.40 -3.78
C THR A 109 -3.80 -16.37 -3.28
N PHE A 110 -3.60 -16.25 -1.97
CA PHE A 110 -2.63 -15.32 -1.41
C PHE A 110 -1.23 -15.93 -1.47
N GLN A 111 -0.32 -15.23 -2.14
CA GLN A 111 1.10 -15.56 -2.13
C GLN A 111 1.72 -15.29 -0.77
N GLU A 112 1.31 -14.18 -0.13
CA GLU A 112 1.90 -13.74 1.13
C GLU A 112 0.89 -12.88 1.90
N ILE A 113 0.89 -13.00 3.23
CA ILE A 113 0.08 -12.19 4.13
C ILE A 113 1.03 -11.54 5.14
N LYS A 114 1.12 -10.20 5.14
CA LYS A 114 1.97 -9.45 6.07
C LYS A 114 1.15 -8.71 7.09
N GLU A 115 1.54 -8.82 8.35
CA GLU A 115 1.08 -7.88 9.37
C GLU A 115 1.87 -6.57 9.26
N GLN A 116 1.17 -5.45 9.12
CA GLN A 116 1.73 -4.10 9.21
C GLN A 116 1.20 -3.43 10.48
N THR A 117 1.73 -2.27 10.87
CA THR A 117 1.36 -1.63 12.14
C THR A 117 -0.16 -1.40 12.26
N PHE A 118 -0.81 -0.90 11.20
CA PHE A 118 -2.23 -0.49 11.23
C PHE A 118 -3.15 -1.28 10.28
N TYR A 119 -2.62 -2.24 9.51
CA TYR A 119 -3.37 -3.05 8.54
C TYR A 119 -2.73 -4.42 8.34
N PHE A 120 -3.47 -5.34 7.76
CA PHE A 120 -2.94 -6.55 7.14
C PHE A 120 -2.84 -6.33 5.62
N LEU A 121 -1.71 -6.73 5.04
CA LEU A 121 -1.43 -6.68 3.61
C LEU A 121 -1.51 -8.09 3.03
N PHE A 122 -2.48 -8.32 2.16
CA PHE A 122 -2.67 -9.57 1.44
C PHE A 122 -2.15 -9.42 0.02
N ILE A 123 -1.16 -10.21 -0.36
CA ILE A 123 -0.52 -10.16 -1.69
C ILE A 123 -1.06 -11.33 -2.51
N ILE A 124 -1.82 -11.03 -3.55
CA ILE A 124 -2.34 -12.03 -4.50
C ILE A 124 -1.35 -12.21 -5.66
N SER A 125 -0.77 -11.10 -6.13
CA SER A 125 0.26 -11.10 -7.16
C SER A 125 1.16 -9.89 -7.01
N SER A 126 2.15 -9.75 -7.90
CA SER A 126 3.03 -8.58 -7.92
C SER A 126 2.26 -7.24 -8.07
N THR A 127 1.09 -7.26 -8.71
CA THR A 127 0.26 -6.07 -9.00
C THR A 127 -0.99 -5.98 -8.15
N GLN A 128 -1.50 -7.09 -7.60
CA GLN A 128 -2.75 -7.13 -6.85
C GLN A 128 -2.50 -7.34 -5.37
N ARG A 129 -2.93 -6.35 -4.58
CA ARG A 129 -2.77 -6.34 -3.12
C ARG A 129 -4.03 -5.80 -2.47
N ILE A 130 -4.44 -6.45 -1.38
CA ILE A 130 -5.59 -6.05 -0.57
C ILE A 130 -5.07 -5.58 0.78
N ARG A 131 -5.63 -4.46 1.26
CA ARG A 131 -5.27 -3.86 2.54
C ARG A 131 -6.49 -3.85 3.43
N ILE A 132 -6.40 -4.51 4.57
CA ILE A 132 -7.48 -4.58 5.54
C ILE A 132 -7.04 -3.89 6.82
N PRO A 133 -7.61 -2.72 7.16
CA PRO A 133 -7.28 -2.02 8.39
C PRO A 133 -7.55 -2.90 9.61
N LYS A 134 -6.64 -2.90 10.60
CA LYS A 134 -6.84 -3.70 11.82
C LYS A 134 -8.06 -3.27 12.61
N ARG A 135 -8.39 -1.98 12.58
CA ARG A 135 -9.50 -1.42 13.37
C ARG A 135 -10.89 -1.95 12.98
N ILE A 136 -11.03 -2.53 11.78
CA ILE A 136 -12.32 -3.08 11.32
C ILE A 136 -12.44 -4.57 11.64
N LEU A 137 -11.39 -5.17 12.20
CA LEU A 137 -11.34 -6.58 12.54
C LEU A 137 -11.59 -6.79 14.03
N THR A 138 -12.26 -7.88 14.34
CA THR A 138 -12.36 -8.40 15.70
C THR A 138 -11.03 -9.03 16.13
N GLU A 139 -10.82 -9.17 17.44
CA GLU A 139 -9.64 -9.88 17.98
C GLU A 139 -9.50 -11.30 17.43
N ALA A 140 -10.62 -12.02 17.28
CA ALA A 140 -10.63 -13.37 16.70
C ALA A 140 -10.16 -13.36 15.23
N GLN A 141 -10.63 -12.40 14.43
CA GLN A 141 -10.19 -12.24 13.04
C GLN A 141 -8.71 -11.83 12.94
N MET A 142 -8.24 -10.95 13.84
CA MET A 142 -6.83 -10.55 13.89
C MET A 142 -5.91 -11.73 14.24
N GLN A 143 -6.31 -12.57 15.20
CA GLN A 143 -5.56 -13.78 15.53
C GLN A 143 -5.51 -14.76 14.36
N GLU A 144 -6.62 -14.94 13.65
CA GLU A 144 -6.66 -15.80 12.47
C GLU A 144 -5.75 -15.28 11.34
N PHE A 145 -5.73 -13.97 11.11
CA PHE A 145 -4.83 -13.37 10.13
C PHE A 145 -3.37 -13.50 10.53
N ARG A 146 -3.03 -13.35 11.82
CA ARG A 146 -1.69 -13.60 12.34
C ARG A 146 -1.26 -15.05 12.12
N ARG A 147 -2.13 -16.00 12.46
CA ARG A 147 -1.89 -17.43 12.25
C ARG A 147 -1.53 -17.73 10.79
N ARG A 148 -2.26 -17.12 9.85
CA ARG A 148 -2.03 -17.29 8.41
C ARG A 148 -0.81 -16.51 7.88
N SER A 149 -0.44 -15.38 8.49
CA SER A 149 0.75 -14.62 8.10
C SER A 149 2.07 -15.35 8.37
N VAL A 150 2.11 -16.23 9.38
CA VAL A 150 3.32 -17.00 9.74
C VAL A 150 3.53 -18.20 8.82
N VAL A 151 2.46 -18.71 8.18
CA VAL A 151 2.53 -19.89 7.30
C VAL A 151 2.98 -19.52 5.87
N ALA A 152 2.86 -18.24 5.49
CA ALA A 152 3.11 -17.78 4.13
C ALA A 152 4.53 -17.20 3.90
N SER A 153 5.43 -17.36 4.89
CA SER A 153 6.84 -16.92 4.85
C SER A 153 7.79 -18.11 4.85
#